data_AF-A0A2A3LKS5-F1
#
_entry.id   AF-A0A2A3LKS5-F1
#
_cell.length_a   1.000
_cell.length_b   1.000
_cell.length_c   1.000
_cell.angle_alpha   90.00
_cell.angle_beta   90.00
_cell.angle_gamma   90.00
#
_symmetry.space_group_name_H-M   'P 1'
#
loop_
_entity.id
_entity.type
_entity.pdbx_description
1 polymer ?
#
loop_
_entity_poly.entity_id
_entity_poly.type
_entity_poly.pdbx_seq_one_letter_code
_entity_poly.pdbx_strand_id
1 'polypeptide(L)'
;MQLVADVMRGAGHDVEVVRYGGSGIANRALETHLWVRRGLRGVVDLQIFLERIYKRCLPLAERNVLIPNPEWFSAKWECLLPRFDRVLCKTAHAETLFRDMGCDTRRVGFTSRDLLDVDVPRERAFFHLAGRSVAKGTRAVIEAWERHPEWPRLTVLQHPKMVATPSRAPNVAHIVDYVDAHALRRMQNSHLFHLCPSETEGFGHYLAEAMGVGAVVLTTDGPPMNELVTSATGILIPAADRIRRGLVDHFMVDVAGIESAVAAALALDGSSCQALGQAARTAFVTRDRNFREGLSAACFAQ
;
A
#
# COMPACT_ATOMS: atom_id res chain seq x y z
N MET A 1 0.14 1.46 11.34
CA MET A 1 0.28 1.55 12.80
C MET A 1 -0.80 0.74 13.51
N GLN A 2 -2.08 1.14 13.47
CA GLN A 2 -3.13 0.42 14.20
C GLN A 2 -3.22 -1.07 13.84
N LEU A 3 -3.17 -1.41 12.55
CA LEU A 3 -3.19 -2.80 12.09
C LEU A 3 -2.08 -3.65 12.71
N VAL A 4 -0.85 -3.15 12.77
CA VAL A 4 0.29 -3.84 13.40
C VAL A 4 0.06 -3.98 14.91
N ALA A 5 -0.45 -2.93 15.56
CA ALA A 5 -0.76 -2.96 16.98
C ALA A 5 -1.85 -3.99 17.31
N ASP A 6 -2.90 -4.07 16.49
CA ASP A 6 -3.99 -5.03 16.68
C ASP A 6 -3.50 -6.48 16.52
N VAL A 7 -2.59 -6.73 15.56
CA VAL A 7 -1.94 -8.06 15.42
C VAL A 7 -1.10 -8.41 16.64
N MET A 8 -0.28 -7.48 17.12
CA MET A 8 0.57 -7.71 18.30
C MET A 8 -0.26 -7.90 19.58
N ARG A 9 -1.34 -7.14 19.77
CA ARG A 9 -2.29 -7.35 20.89
C ARG A 9 -3.01 -8.70 20.78
N GLY A 10 -3.41 -9.08 19.56
CA GLY A 10 -4.01 -10.39 19.31
C GLY A 10 -3.06 -11.56 19.61
N ALA A 11 -1.76 -11.34 19.54
CA ALA A 11 -0.72 -12.29 19.95
C ALA A 11 -0.40 -12.24 21.46
N GLY A 12 -1.14 -11.45 22.26
CA GLY A 12 -1.01 -11.40 23.72
C GLY A 12 -0.05 -10.34 24.28
N HIS A 13 0.46 -9.43 23.45
CA HIS A 13 1.38 -8.37 23.89
C HIS A 13 0.63 -7.12 24.40
N ASP A 14 1.19 -6.44 25.40
CA ASP A 14 0.78 -5.07 25.74
C ASP A 14 1.42 -4.09 24.74
N VAL A 15 0.59 -3.28 24.07
CA VAL A 15 1.03 -2.48 22.92
C VAL A 15 0.58 -1.04 23.05
N GLU A 16 1.55 -0.15 23.08
CA GLU A 16 1.38 1.30 22.94
C GLU A 16 1.65 1.75 21.50
N VAL A 17 0.79 2.63 20.97
CA VAL A 17 0.96 3.23 19.64
C VAL A 17 1.45 4.66 19.79
N VAL A 18 2.70 4.89 19.40
CA VAL A 18 3.33 6.23 19.40
C VAL A 18 3.24 6.83 18.00
N ARG A 19 2.59 8.01 17.88
CA ARG A 19 2.45 8.72 16.60
C ARG A 19 3.04 10.11 16.66
N TYR A 20 3.94 10.40 15.73
CA TYR A 20 4.45 11.75 15.50
C TYR A 20 3.52 12.51 14.55
N GLY A 21 3.17 13.73 14.94
CA GLY A 21 2.34 14.65 14.17
C GLY A 21 3.15 15.70 13.42
N GLY A 22 2.46 16.68 12.82
CA GLY A 22 3.10 17.82 12.15
C GLY A 22 3.65 18.90 13.09
N SER A 23 3.27 18.89 14.38
CA SER A 23 3.71 19.88 15.36
C SER A 23 5.03 19.47 16.02
N GLY A 24 6.08 20.26 15.79
CA GLY A 24 7.40 20.03 16.41
C GLY A 24 7.37 20.10 17.94
N ILE A 25 6.53 20.97 18.52
CA ILE A 25 6.39 21.10 19.98
C ILE A 25 5.74 19.85 20.56
N ALA A 26 4.65 19.38 19.97
CA ALA A 26 3.96 18.17 20.42
C ALA A 26 4.89 16.95 20.34
N ASN A 27 5.66 16.83 19.25
CA ASN A 27 6.63 15.75 19.08
C ASN A 27 7.75 15.81 20.13
N ARG A 28 8.24 16.99 20.48
CA ARG A 28 9.24 17.14 21.56
C ARG A 28 8.68 16.76 22.93
N ALA A 29 7.45 17.17 23.24
CA ALA A 29 6.79 16.81 24.49
C ALA A 29 6.58 15.29 24.59
N LEU A 30 6.15 14.65 23.50
CA LEU A 30 6.04 13.20 23.39
C LEU A 30 7.39 12.51 23.64
N GLU A 31 8.46 12.97 23.00
CA GLU A 31 9.81 12.42 23.23
C GLU A 31 10.23 12.56 24.70
N THR A 32 10.04 13.73 25.31
CA THR A 32 10.34 13.94 26.72
C THR A 32 9.55 12.97 27.60
N HIS A 33 8.25 12.79 27.34
CA HIS A 33 7.41 11.85 28.08
C HIS A 33 7.94 10.40 27.98
N LEU A 34 8.33 9.96 26.78
CA LEU A 34 8.90 8.63 26.57
C LEU A 34 10.22 8.45 27.33
N TRP A 35 11.08 9.47 27.35
CA TRP A 35 12.34 9.44 28.10
C TRP A 35 12.14 9.45 29.62
N VAL A 36 11.15 10.20 30.12
CA VAL A 36 10.76 10.16 31.54
C VAL A 36 10.26 8.77 31.91
N ARG A 37 9.40 8.16 31.08
CA ARG A 37 8.92 6.80 31.30
C ARG A 37 10.06 5.78 31.30
N ARG A 38 11.04 5.94 30.41
CA ARG A 38 12.26 5.11 30.45
C ARG A 38 13.00 5.22 31.77
N GLY A 39 13.13 6.43 32.31
CA GLY A 39 13.77 6.65 33.61
C GLY A 39 13.02 6.01 34.78
N LEU A 40 11.69 5.95 34.70
CA LEU A 40 10.83 5.42 35.78
C LEU A 40 10.56 3.91 35.68
N ARG A 41 10.45 3.36 34.46
CA ARG A 41 9.98 1.99 34.20
C ARG A 41 10.97 1.14 33.41
N GLY A 42 12.13 1.67 33.03
CA GLY A 42 13.09 0.98 32.18
C GLY A 42 12.75 1.06 30.69
N VAL A 43 13.48 0.30 29.88
CA VAL A 43 13.23 0.16 28.44
C VAL A 43 12.10 -0.84 28.19
N VAL A 44 11.45 -0.75 27.03
CA VAL A 44 10.48 -1.77 26.59
C VAL A 44 11.18 -2.94 25.92
N ASP A 45 10.55 -4.11 25.88
CA ASP A 45 11.17 -5.31 25.28
C ASP A 45 11.41 -5.14 23.77
N LEU A 46 10.44 -4.53 23.07
CA LEU A 46 10.43 -4.40 21.62
C LEU A 46 9.87 -3.06 21.15
N GLN A 47 10.56 -2.45 20.19
CA GLN A 47 10.03 -1.35 19.37
C GLN A 47 9.91 -1.76 17.91
N ILE A 48 8.75 -1.47 17.30
CA ILE A 48 8.52 -1.64 15.87
C ILE A 48 8.37 -0.26 15.22
N PHE A 49 9.36 0.13 14.43
CA PHE A 49 9.34 1.36 13.63
C PHE A 49 8.63 1.08 12.31
N LEU A 50 7.59 1.85 12.00
CA LEU A 50 6.91 1.77 10.69
C LEU A 50 7.32 2.98 9.85
N GLU A 51 7.82 2.72 8.64
CA GLU A 51 8.21 3.72 7.62
C GLU A 51 9.37 4.63 7.99
N ARG A 52 9.31 5.32 9.14
CA ARG A 52 10.25 6.39 9.53
C ARG A 52 11.07 6.00 10.75
N ILE A 53 12.34 6.42 10.76
CA ILE A 53 13.24 6.22 11.91
C ILE A 53 13.30 7.48 12.77
N TYR A 54 12.95 7.32 14.05
CA TYR A 54 13.07 8.35 15.08
C TYR A 54 14.29 8.07 15.95
N LYS A 55 15.43 8.70 15.63
CA LYS A 55 16.73 8.44 16.28
C LYS A 55 16.67 8.50 17.81
N ARG A 56 15.88 9.43 18.38
CA ARG A 56 15.74 9.60 19.84
C ARG A 56 14.97 8.47 20.53
N CYS A 57 14.27 7.63 19.78
CA CYS A 57 13.54 6.48 20.29
C CYS A 57 14.35 5.19 20.27
N LEU A 58 15.46 5.11 19.53
CA LEU A 58 16.28 3.89 19.45
C LEU A 58 16.78 3.37 20.82
N PRO A 59 17.10 4.22 21.82
CA PRO A 59 17.53 3.75 23.15
C PRO A 59 16.39 3.37 24.10
N LEU A 60 15.13 3.39 23.65
CA LEU A 60 13.97 3.16 24.52
C LEU A 60 13.53 1.70 24.58
N ALA A 61 14.16 0.81 23.81
CA ALA A 61 13.88 -0.63 23.80
C ALA A 61 15.15 -1.48 23.87
N GLU A 62 14.99 -2.71 24.34
CA GLU A 62 16.00 -3.76 24.23
C GLU A 62 16.20 -4.18 22.77
N ARG A 63 15.11 -4.33 22.02
CA ARG A 63 15.12 -4.67 20.59
C ARG A 63 14.41 -3.63 19.74
N ASN A 64 15.01 -3.31 18.60
CA ASN A 64 14.45 -2.42 17.59
C ASN A 64 14.25 -3.19 16.27
N VAL A 65 13.02 -3.20 15.79
CA VAL A 65 12.64 -3.77 14.49
C VAL A 65 12.14 -2.66 13.57
N LEU A 66 12.52 -2.72 12.30
CA LEU A 66 12.06 -1.77 11.27
C LEU A 66 11.16 -2.46 10.25
N ILE A 67 9.99 -1.90 9.97
CA ILE A 67 9.16 -2.22 8.80
C ILE A 67 9.19 -0.99 7.87
N PRO A 68 10.11 -0.94 6.89
CA PRO A 68 10.31 0.24 6.06
C PRO A 68 9.31 0.33 4.91
N ASN A 69 9.16 1.53 4.36
CA ASN A 69 8.64 1.77 3.02
C ASN A 69 9.83 2.30 2.19
N PRO A 70 10.45 1.47 1.32
CA PRO A 70 11.71 1.82 0.66
C PRO A 70 11.63 3.11 -0.15
N GLU A 71 10.47 3.42 -0.75
CA GLU A 71 10.23 4.61 -1.56
C GLU A 71 10.29 5.92 -0.75
N TRP A 72 10.10 5.85 0.57
CA TRP A 72 10.21 6.98 1.49
C TRP A 72 11.47 6.92 2.36
N PHE A 73 12.34 5.94 2.14
CA PHE A 73 13.53 5.77 2.94
C PHE A 73 14.59 6.81 2.54
N SER A 74 15.08 7.55 3.53
CA SER A 74 16.02 8.64 3.32
C SER A 74 17.45 8.19 3.64
N ALA A 75 18.42 8.60 2.82
CA ALA A 75 19.84 8.26 3.01
C ALA A 75 20.39 8.60 4.41
N LYS A 76 19.85 9.63 5.06
CA LYS A 76 20.22 10.00 6.45
C LYS A 76 19.91 8.92 7.49
N TRP A 77 19.07 7.95 7.16
CA TRP A 77 18.71 6.84 8.04
C TRP A 77 19.57 5.60 7.82
N GLU A 78 20.35 5.53 6.74
CA GLU A 78 21.23 4.39 6.45
C GLU A 78 22.22 4.15 7.60
N CYS A 79 22.81 5.21 8.14
CA CYS A 79 23.73 5.12 9.28
C CYS A 79 23.05 4.64 10.59
N LEU A 80 21.72 4.58 10.63
CA LEU A 80 20.95 4.08 11.76
C LEU A 80 20.52 2.62 11.58
N LEU A 81 20.68 2.03 10.40
CA LEU A 81 20.31 0.63 10.14
C LEU A 81 21.01 -0.37 11.09
N PRO A 82 22.30 -0.20 11.45
CA PRO A 82 22.95 -1.07 12.44
C PRO A 82 22.36 -1.02 13.86
N ARG A 83 21.40 -0.12 14.11
CA ARG A 83 20.69 -0.01 15.41
C ARG A 83 19.42 -0.84 15.45
N PHE A 84 19.10 -1.56 14.39
CA PHE A 84 17.96 -2.47 14.31
C PHE A 84 18.44 -3.90 14.32
N ASP A 85 17.80 -4.72 15.15
CA ASP A 85 18.05 -6.16 15.22
C ASP A 85 17.57 -6.85 13.95
N ARG A 86 16.49 -6.34 13.34
CA ARG A 86 15.93 -6.87 12.10
C ARG A 86 15.12 -5.85 11.31
N VAL A 87 15.14 -6.01 9.98
CA VAL A 87 14.29 -5.30 9.04
C VAL A 87 13.25 -6.26 8.47
N LEU A 88 11.99 -6.04 8.82
CA LEU A 88 10.84 -6.84 8.37
C LEU A 88 10.26 -6.24 7.09
N CYS A 89 10.44 -6.94 5.98
CA CYS A 89 10.10 -6.44 4.65
C CYS A 89 8.72 -6.92 4.20
N LYS A 90 7.94 -6.00 3.63
CA LYS A 90 6.59 -6.29 3.13
C LYS A 90 6.61 -6.99 1.77
N THR A 91 7.68 -6.82 1.02
CA THR A 91 7.84 -7.23 -0.38
C THR A 91 9.22 -7.84 -0.56
N ALA A 92 9.38 -8.70 -1.57
CA ALA A 92 10.67 -9.25 -1.96
C ALA A 92 11.62 -8.14 -2.41
N HIS A 93 11.12 -7.15 -3.15
CA HIS A 93 11.87 -5.96 -3.54
C HIS A 93 12.51 -5.26 -2.34
N ALA A 94 11.71 -4.97 -1.30
CA ALA A 94 12.23 -4.34 -0.08
C ALA A 94 13.25 -5.25 0.63
N GLU A 95 13.00 -6.57 0.69
CA GLU A 95 13.94 -7.52 1.31
C GLU A 95 15.31 -7.48 0.64
N THR A 96 15.35 -7.51 -0.70
CA THR A 96 16.61 -7.41 -1.44
C THR A 96 17.33 -6.09 -1.19
N LEU A 97 16.63 -4.95 -1.26
CA LEU A 97 17.25 -3.63 -1.04
C LEU A 97 17.92 -3.53 0.34
N PHE A 98 17.22 -3.95 1.42
CA PHE A 98 17.77 -3.84 2.77
C PHE A 98 18.84 -4.90 3.06
N ARG A 99 18.75 -6.08 2.43
CA ARG A 99 19.80 -7.11 2.51
C ARG A 99 21.11 -6.63 1.87
N ASP A 100 21.01 -5.98 0.72
CA ASP A 100 22.17 -5.41 0.02
C ASP A 100 22.83 -4.28 0.81
N MET A 101 22.08 -3.62 1.70
CA MET A 101 22.60 -2.65 2.69
C MET A 101 23.16 -3.31 3.96
N GLY A 102 23.26 -4.64 4.01
CA GLY A 102 23.83 -5.39 5.13
C GLY A 102 22.89 -5.58 6.33
N CYS A 103 21.58 -5.38 6.15
CA CYS A 103 20.61 -5.62 7.23
C CYS A 103 20.28 -7.12 7.36
N ASP A 104 20.04 -7.58 8.59
CA ASP A 104 19.25 -8.80 8.79
C ASP A 104 17.81 -8.53 8.35
N THR A 105 17.35 -9.28 7.34
CA THR A 105 16.06 -9.05 6.69
C THR A 105 15.18 -10.29 6.79
N ARG A 106 13.88 -10.06 6.94
CA ARG A 106 12.87 -11.12 6.82
C ARG A 106 11.64 -10.60 6.11
N ARG A 107 11.28 -11.25 5.00
CA ARG A 107 9.99 -10.99 4.34
C ARG A 107 8.84 -11.54 5.17
N VAL A 108 7.99 -10.63 5.66
CA VAL A 108 6.79 -10.94 6.45
C VAL A 108 5.50 -10.69 5.69
N GLY A 109 5.58 -10.10 4.48
CA GLY A 109 4.39 -9.64 3.78
C GLY A 109 3.75 -8.45 4.50
N PHE A 110 2.50 -8.15 4.13
CA PHE A 110 1.66 -7.22 4.85
C PHE A 110 0.19 -7.49 4.52
N THR A 111 -0.72 -6.77 5.16
CA THR A 111 -2.16 -6.89 4.88
C THR A 111 -2.87 -5.53 4.95
N SER A 112 -4.11 -5.51 4.47
CA SER A 112 -5.06 -4.41 4.55
C SER A 112 -6.31 -4.86 5.30
N ARG A 113 -7.23 -3.94 5.59
CA ARG A 113 -8.55 -4.32 6.09
C ARG A 113 -9.29 -5.09 5.00
N ASP A 114 -10.03 -6.10 5.42
CA ASP A 114 -10.96 -6.77 4.52
C ASP A 114 -12.22 -5.92 4.38
N LEU A 115 -12.47 -5.46 3.14
CA LEU A 115 -13.55 -4.54 2.83
C LEU A 115 -14.69 -5.19 2.06
N LEU A 116 -14.63 -6.51 1.82
CA LEU A 116 -15.64 -7.24 1.06
C LEU A 116 -17.04 -6.99 1.61
N ASP A 117 -17.95 -6.60 0.72
CA ASP A 117 -19.37 -6.42 0.97
C ASP A 117 -20.14 -7.21 -0.09
N VAL A 118 -20.65 -8.38 0.29
CA VAL A 118 -21.30 -9.32 -0.66
C VAL A 118 -22.67 -8.83 -1.12
N ASP A 119 -23.26 -7.87 -0.40
CA ASP A 119 -24.58 -7.32 -0.69
C ASP A 119 -24.51 -6.19 -1.73
N VAL A 120 -23.31 -5.72 -2.07
CA VAL A 120 -23.12 -4.66 -3.07
C VAL A 120 -23.01 -5.28 -4.47
N PRO A 121 -23.98 -5.03 -5.38
CA PRO A 121 -23.91 -5.54 -6.74
C PRO A 121 -22.74 -4.91 -7.51
N ARG A 122 -22.08 -5.73 -8.34
CA ARG A 122 -20.96 -5.30 -9.19
C ARG A 122 -21.45 -4.82 -10.54
N GLU A 123 -20.98 -3.65 -10.92
CA GLU A 123 -21.10 -3.06 -12.25
C GLU A 123 -19.81 -3.30 -13.04
N ARG A 124 -19.94 -3.51 -14.36
CA ARG A 124 -18.78 -3.54 -15.28
C ARG A 124 -18.26 -2.13 -15.53
N ALA A 125 -17.70 -1.54 -14.49
CA ALA A 125 -17.13 -0.19 -14.45
C ALA A 125 -15.74 -0.22 -13.80
N PHE A 126 -14.98 0.85 -14.00
CA PHE A 126 -13.61 0.99 -13.50
C PHE A 126 -13.55 1.94 -12.30
N PHE A 127 -12.75 1.59 -11.30
CA PHE A 127 -12.49 2.42 -10.13
C PHE A 127 -10.99 2.71 -9.99
N HIS A 128 -10.64 3.97 -9.75
CA HIS A 128 -9.28 4.40 -9.46
C HIS A 128 -9.23 5.21 -8.17
N LEU A 129 -8.63 4.65 -7.11
CA LEU A 129 -8.42 5.31 -5.83
C LEU A 129 -7.06 6.01 -5.79
N ALA A 130 -7.02 7.27 -6.22
CA ALA A 130 -5.80 8.09 -6.25
C ALA A 130 -5.44 8.67 -4.87
N GLY A 131 -6.44 9.16 -4.14
CA GLY A 131 -6.22 9.84 -2.86
C GLY A 131 -5.27 11.03 -2.98
N ARG A 132 -4.25 11.09 -2.11
CA ARG A 132 -3.29 12.21 -2.00
C ARG A 132 -1.94 11.97 -2.69
N SER A 133 -1.78 10.87 -3.41
CA SER A 133 -0.47 10.49 -3.96
C SER A 133 -0.30 10.99 -5.39
N VAL A 134 0.90 11.48 -5.71
CA VAL A 134 1.32 11.82 -7.07
C VAL A 134 1.73 10.58 -7.87
N ALA A 135 2.08 9.49 -7.19
CA ALA A 135 2.66 8.29 -7.79
C ALA A 135 1.60 7.26 -8.20
N LYS A 136 0.33 7.64 -8.40
CA LYS A 136 -0.79 6.73 -8.70
C LYS A 136 -1.10 6.60 -10.19
N GLY A 137 -0.34 7.26 -11.06
CA GLY A 137 -0.59 7.27 -12.50
C GLY A 137 -1.90 7.93 -12.91
N THR A 138 -2.55 8.70 -12.02
CA THR A 138 -3.90 9.26 -12.25
C THR A 138 -4.00 10.08 -13.54
N ARG A 139 -2.94 10.81 -13.91
CA ARG A 139 -2.90 11.59 -15.15
C ARG A 139 -3.05 10.69 -16.38
N ALA A 140 -2.28 9.61 -16.48
CA ALA A 140 -2.33 8.68 -17.62
C ALA A 140 -3.70 8.00 -17.70
N VAL A 141 -4.30 7.65 -16.55
CA VAL A 141 -5.66 7.07 -16.48
C VAL A 141 -6.70 8.03 -17.03
N ILE A 142 -6.73 9.28 -16.56
CA ILE A 142 -7.71 10.28 -17.01
C ILE A 142 -7.52 10.58 -18.49
N GLU A 143 -6.28 10.78 -18.93
CA GLU A 143 -5.95 11.07 -20.33
C GLU A 143 -6.37 9.92 -21.27
N ALA A 144 -6.20 8.66 -20.85
CA ALA A 144 -6.70 7.51 -21.60
C ALA A 144 -8.23 7.54 -21.73
N TRP A 145 -8.94 7.80 -20.63
CA TRP A 145 -10.41 7.85 -20.65
C TRP A 145 -10.96 9.01 -21.49
N GLU A 146 -10.29 10.16 -21.49
CA GLU A 146 -10.66 11.32 -22.30
C GLU A 146 -10.53 11.05 -23.81
N ARG A 147 -9.62 10.15 -24.22
CA ARG A 147 -9.46 9.69 -25.61
C ARG A 147 -10.51 8.65 -26.03
N HIS A 148 -11.14 7.99 -25.07
CA HIS A 148 -12.03 6.86 -25.28
C HIS A 148 -13.40 7.08 -24.61
N PRO A 149 -14.25 7.99 -25.13
CA PRO A 149 -15.59 8.23 -24.59
C PRO A 149 -16.51 7.00 -24.68
N GLU A 150 -16.19 6.02 -25.53
CA GLU A 150 -16.90 4.76 -25.68
C GLU A 150 -16.62 3.74 -24.57
N TRP A 151 -15.57 3.93 -23.78
CA TRP A 151 -15.24 3.02 -22.68
C TRP A 151 -16.27 3.08 -21.55
N PRO A 152 -16.41 1.99 -20.78
CA PRO A 152 -17.25 1.99 -19.59
C PRO A 152 -16.87 3.10 -18.61
N ARG A 153 -17.82 3.43 -17.73
CA ARG A 153 -17.63 4.46 -16.71
C ARG A 153 -16.36 4.21 -15.89
N LEU A 154 -15.59 5.27 -15.72
CA LEU A 154 -14.50 5.37 -14.74
C LEU A 154 -14.93 6.25 -13.57
N THR A 155 -14.77 5.75 -12.36
CA THR A 155 -14.88 6.53 -11.13
C THR A 155 -13.48 6.78 -10.57
N VAL A 156 -13.07 8.05 -10.52
CA VAL A 156 -11.78 8.46 -9.93
C VAL A 156 -12.05 9.16 -8.61
N LEU A 157 -11.49 8.64 -7.52
CA LEU A 157 -11.50 9.34 -6.23
C LEU A 157 -10.11 9.94 -5.94
N GLN A 158 -10.02 11.26 -6.03
CA GLN A 158 -8.76 11.99 -5.86
C GLN A 158 -8.93 13.13 -4.86
N HIS A 159 -7.92 13.36 -4.02
CA HIS A 159 -7.98 14.45 -3.04
C HIS A 159 -7.90 15.80 -3.75
N PRO A 160 -8.67 16.83 -3.34
CA PRO A 160 -8.83 18.07 -4.11
C PRO A 160 -7.52 18.84 -4.28
N LYS A 161 -6.62 18.78 -3.29
CA LYS A 161 -5.26 19.37 -3.40
C LYS A 161 -4.37 18.78 -4.50
N MET A 162 -4.75 17.64 -5.07
CA MET A 162 -4.00 16.99 -6.15
C MET A 162 -4.59 17.29 -7.53
N VAL A 163 -5.74 17.96 -7.58
CA VAL A 163 -6.48 18.22 -8.82
C VAL A 163 -6.33 19.67 -9.19
N ALA A 164 -5.70 19.93 -10.35
CA ALA A 164 -5.69 21.26 -10.95
C ALA A 164 -7.03 21.54 -11.62
N THR A 165 -7.46 20.63 -12.50
CA THR A 165 -8.74 20.68 -13.21
C THR A 165 -9.35 19.28 -13.23
N PRO A 166 -10.57 19.09 -12.72
CA PRO A 166 -11.28 17.81 -12.86
C PRO A 166 -11.57 17.49 -14.33
N SER A 167 -11.63 16.20 -14.66
CA SER A 167 -12.00 15.77 -16.02
C SER A 167 -13.46 16.13 -16.30
N ARG A 168 -13.75 16.46 -17.56
CA ARG A 168 -15.11 16.75 -18.06
C ARG A 168 -15.62 15.69 -19.03
N ALA A 169 -14.87 14.60 -19.22
CA ALA A 169 -15.32 13.52 -20.08
C ALA A 169 -16.61 12.89 -19.56
N PRO A 170 -17.60 12.61 -20.42
CA PRO A 170 -18.93 12.15 -20.00
C PRO A 170 -18.92 10.77 -19.33
N ASN A 171 -17.90 9.95 -19.59
CA ASN A 171 -17.70 8.64 -18.99
C ASN A 171 -16.76 8.66 -17.77
N VAL A 172 -16.34 9.83 -17.29
CA VAL A 172 -15.45 9.98 -16.12
C VAL A 172 -16.18 10.68 -14.97
N ALA A 173 -16.46 9.93 -13.91
CA ALA A 173 -16.90 10.46 -12.62
C ALA A 173 -15.67 10.80 -11.76
N HIS A 174 -15.14 12.02 -11.90
CA HIS A 174 -14.01 12.50 -11.09
C HIS A 174 -14.50 13.13 -9.78
N ILE A 175 -14.43 12.35 -8.70
CA ILE A 175 -14.84 12.74 -7.35
C ILE A 175 -13.66 13.38 -6.61
N VAL A 176 -13.82 14.66 -6.25
CA VAL A 176 -12.82 15.45 -5.51
C VAL A 176 -13.28 15.85 -4.10
N ASP A 177 -14.52 15.50 -3.75
CA ASP A 177 -15.11 15.80 -2.45
C ASP A 177 -14.72 14.76 -1.40
N TYR A 178 -14.99 15.09 -0.14
CA TYR A 178 -14.87 14.14 0.95
C TYR A 178 -15.84 12.97 0.73
N VAL A 179 -15.30 11.76 0.79
CA VAL A 179 -16.05 10.50 0.75
C VAL A 179 -15.82 9.79 2.07
N ASP A 180 -16.89 9.46 2.78
CA ASP A 180 -16.79 8.69 4.02
C ASP A 180 -16.40 7.23 3.77
N ALA A 181 -16.04 6.52 4.84
CA ALA A 181 -15.58 5.13 4.74
C ALA A 181 -16.64 4.17 4.17
N HIS A 182 -17.93 4.44 4.42
CA HIS A 182 -19.01 3.59 3.92
C HIS A 182 -19.21 3.80 2.41
N ALA A 183 -19.22 5.04 1.95
CA ALA A 183 -19.32 5.38 0.53
C ALA A 183 -18.10 4.84 -0.23
N LEU A 184 -16.89 4.97 0.32
CA LEU A 184 -15.69 4.39 -0.26
C LEU A 184 -15.78 2.86 -0.37
N ARG A 185 -16.19 2.17 0.71
CA ARG A 185 -16.37 0.72 0.70
C ARG A 185 -17.40 0.29 -0.35
N ARG A 186 -18.51 1.03 -0.50
CA ARG A 186 -19.50 0.77 -1.56
C ARG A 186 -18.88 0.91 -2.95
N MET A 187 -18.14 1.99 -3.23
CA MET A 187 -17.46 2.17 -4.51
C MET A 187 -16.46 1.04 -4.78
N GLN A 188 -15.66 0.64 -3.79
CA GLN A 188 -14.71 -0.45 -3.94
C GLN A 188 -15.40 -1.78 -4.32
N ASN A 189 -16.53 -2.11 -3.69
CA ASN A 189 -17.25 -3.35 -3.97
C ASN A 189 -18.10 -3.28 -5.25
N SER A 190 -18.64 -2.11 -5.63
CA SER A 190 -19.54 -1.98 -6.77
C SER A 190 -18.83 -1.97 -8.13
N HIS A 191 -17.52 -1.77 -8.19
CA HIS A 191 -16.78 -1.73 -9.46
C HIS A 191 -16.05 -3.04 -9.71
N LEU A 192 -16.29 -3.65 -10.88
CA LEU A 192 -15.64 -4.90 -11.27
C LEU A 192 -14.13 -4.74 -11.49
N PHE A 193 -13.69 -3.62 -12.06
CA PHE A 193 -12.30 -3.38 -12.42
C PHE A 193 -11.69 -2.28 -11.53
N HIS A 194 -10.48 -2.53 -11.02
CA HIS A 194 -9.74 -1.55 -10.23
C HIS A 194 -8.43 -1.20 -10.93
N LEU A 195 -8.26 0.08 -11.27
CA LEU A 195 -7.04 0.61 -11.88
C LEU A 195 -6.08 1.07 -10.79
N CYS A 196 -4.94 0.39 -10.73
CA CYS A 196 -3.88 0.63 -9.76
C CYS A 196 -2.50 0.89 -10.43
N PRO A 197 -2.37 1.85 -11.36
CA PRO A 197 -1.10 2.12 -12.05
C PRO A 197 -0.13 2.95 -11.19
N SER A 198 0.13 2.49 -9.96
CA SER A 198 1.14 3.12 -9.12
C SER A 198 2.52 3.05 -9.77
N GLU A 199 3.30 4.11 -9.69
CA GLU A 199 4.71 4.11 -10.11
C GLU A 199 5.59 3.33 -9.13
N THR A 200 5.24 3.40 -7.85
CA THR A 200 5.92 2.73 -6.75
C THR A 200 4.98 2.61 -5.55
N GLU A 201 5.25 1.64 -4.66
CA GLU A 201 4.52 1.40 -3.43
C GLU A 201 5.46 0.80 -2.37
N GLY A 202 5.24 1.08 -1.09
CA GLY A 202 5.88 0.32 -0.01
C GLY A 202 5.18 -1.02 0.27
N PHE A 203 3.89 -1.09 -0.05
CA PHE A 203 3.09 -2.32 0.00
C PHE A 203 2.01 -2.36 -1.09
N GLY A 204 1.26 -1.27 -1.28
CA GLY A 204 0.12 -1.26 -2.18
C GLY A 204 -1.21 -1.53 -1.48
N HIS A 205 -1.53 -0.76 -0.43
CA HIS A 205 -2.77 -0.98 0.34
C HIS A 205 -4.05 -1.02 -0.51
N TYR A 206 -4.18 -0.10 -1.47
CA TYR A 206 -5.37 -0.05 -2.33
C TYR A 206 -5.40 -1.18 -3.38
N LEU A 207 -4.25 -1.71 -3.80
CA LEU A 207 -4.17 -2.95 -4.60
C LEU A 207 -4.68 -4.12 -3.76
N ALA A 208 -4.18 -4.24 -2.52
CA ALA A 208 -4.58 -5.31 -1.62
C ALA A 208 -6.06 -5.23 -1.26
N GLU A 209 -6.62 -4.02 -1.08
CA GLU A 209 -8.06 -3.82 -0.87
C GLU A 209 -8.87 -4.20 -2.12
N ALA A 210 -8.41 -3.86 -3.32
CA ALA A 210 -9.03 -4.27 -4.59
C ALA A 210 -9.06 -5.80 -4.76
N MET A 211 -7.94 -6.47 -4.45
CA MET A 211 -7.88 -7.93 -4.37
C MET A 211 -8.84 -8.46 -3.30
N GLY A 212 -8.88 -7.81 -2.14
CA GLY A 212 -9.69 -8.19 -1.00
C GLY A 212 -11.20 -8.15 -1.29
N VAL A 213 -11.68 -7.19 -2.08
CA VAL A 213 -13.09 -7.18 -2.49
C VAL A 213 -13.37 -8.19 -3.62
N GLY A 214 -12.35 -8.74 -4.28
CA GLY A 214 -12.49 -9.66 -5.42
C GLY A 214 -12.69 -8.95 -6.76
N ALA A 215 -12.15 -7.74 -6.91
CA ALA A 215 -12.13 -7.05 -8.19
C ALA A 215 -11.07 -7.63 -9.14
N VAL A 216 -11.22 -7.38 -10.43
CA VAL A 216 -10.15 -7.56 -11.41
C VAL A 216 -9.20 -6.36 -11.29
N VAL A 217 -8.00 -6.61 -10.77
CA VAL A 217 -7.01 -5.56 -10.51
C VAL A 217 -6.09 -5.39 -11.73
N LEU A 218 -5.99 -4.16 -12.23
CA LEU A 218 -5.04 -3.76 -13.27
C LEU A 218 -3.94 -2.96 -12.59
N THR A 219 -2.69 -3.42 -12.63
CA THR A 219 -1.58 -2.75 -11.94
C THR A 219 -0.31 -2.70 -12.76
N THR A 220 0.57 -1.73 -12.50
CA THR A 220 1.90 -1.62 -13.12
C THR A 220 2.72 -2.90 -13.00
N ASP A 221 3.33 -3.34 -14.11
CA ASP A 221 4.29 -4.42 -14.18
C ASP A 221 5.69 -3.95 -13.71
N GLY A 222 5.77 -3.66 -12.43
CA GLY A 222 7.02 -3.27 -11.80
C GLY A 222 6.97 -3.55 -10.30
N PRO A 223 8.10 -3.91 -9.68
CA PRO A 223 8.14 -4.12 -8.24
C PRO A 223 7.81 -2.85 -7.45
N PRO A 224 7.09 -2.99 -6.32
CA PRO A 224 6.53 -4.24 -5.81
C PRO A 224 5.09 -4.52 -6.26
N MET A 225 4.50 -3.70 -7.13
CA MET A 225 3.11 -3.84 -7.58
C MET A 225 2.86 -5.24 -8.18
N ASN A 226 3.78 -5.71 -9.03
CA ASN A 226 3.69 -7.02 -9.69
C ASN A 226 4.04 -8.22 -8.78
N GLU A 227 4.53 -7.97 -7.56
CA GLU A 227 4.64 -9.02 -6.53
C GLU A 227 3.33 -9.22 -5.79
N LEU A 228 2.54 -8.15 -5.65
CA LEU A 228 1.28 -8.17 -4.94
C LEU A 228 0.15 -8.73 -5.84
N VAL A 229 0.13 -8.30 -7.10
CA VAL A 229 -0.80 -8.74 -8.14
C VAL A 229 0.03 -9.28 -9.30
N THR A 230 -0.18 -10.55 -9.64
CA THR A 230 0.49 -11.23 -10.76
C THR A 230 -0.48 -11.42 -11.92
N SER A 231 0.01 -11.89 -13.07
CA SER A 231 -0.86 -12.29 -14.19
C SER A 231 -1.87 -13.40 -13.83
N ALA A 232 -1.66 -14.14 -12.75
CA ALA A 232 -2.61 -15.13 -12.23
C ALA A 232 -3.71 -14.52 -11.34
N THR A 233 -3.58 -13.26 -10.93
CA THR A 233 -4.49 -12.59 -9.97
C THR A 233 -4.93 -11.21 -10.42
N GLY A 234 -4.55 -10.77 -11.61
CA GLY A 234 -4.92 -9.50 -12.20
C GLY A 234 -4.30 -9.32 -13.59
N ILE A 235 -4.31 -8.09 -14.07
CA ILE A 235 -3.75 -7.69 -15.36
C ILE A 235 -2.56 -6.77 -15.09
N LEU A 236 -1.45 -7.06 -15.75
CA LEU A 236 -0.22 -6.28 -15.63
C LEU A 236 -0.17 -5.21 -16.72
N ILE A 237 0.03 -3.96 -16.31
CA ILE A 237 0.15 -2.78 -17.14
C ILE A 237 1.63 -2.59 -17.46
N PRO A 238 2.07 -2.66 -18.73
CA PRO A 238 3.48 -2.49 -19.05
C PRO A 238 3.98 -1.09 -18.63
N ALA A 239 5.16 -1.04 -18.03
CA ALA A 239 5.83 0.23 -17.74
C ALA A 239 6.51 0.74 -19.02
N ALA A 240 6.29 2.02 -19.34
CA ALA A 240 6.91 2.68 -20.48
C ALA A 240 8.34 3.13 -20.19
N ASP A 241 8.63 3.47 -18.92
CA ASP A 241 9.95 3.90 -18.49
C ASP A 241 10.19 3.53 -17.02
N ARG A 242 11.46 3.61 -16.59
CA ARG A 242 11.90 3.35 -15.22
C ARG A 242 12.85 4.43 -14.75
N ILE A 243 12.44 5.14 -13.70
CA ILE A 243 13.22 6.25 -13.12
C ILE A 243 13.63 5.90 -11.69
N ARG A 244 14.94 5.80 -11.41
CA ARG A 244 15.44 5.64 -10.04
C ARG A 244 15.20 6.91 -9.23
N ARG A 245 14.51 6.79 -8.09
CA ARG A 245 14.33 7.88 -7.11
C ARG A 245 14.56 7.35 -5.70
N GLY A 246 15.52 7.94 -4.99
CA GLY A 246 15.94 7.41 -3.69
C GLY A 246 16.40 5.96 -3.83
N LEU A 247 15.88 5.06 -2.99
CA LEU A 247 16.26 3.64 -3.01
C LEU A 247 15.54 2.80 -4.08
N VAL A 248 14.46 3.30 -4.68
CA VAL A 248 13.57 2.49 -5.54
C VAL A 248 13.49 3.00 -6.97
N ASP A 249 13.11 2.10 -7.86
CA ASP A 249 12.69 2.47 -9.19
C ASP A 249 11.20 2.87 -9.19
N HIS A 250 10.89 3.93 -9.91
CA HIS A 250 9.53 4.33 -10.28
C HIS A 250 9.24 3.82 -11.69
N PHE A 251 8.23 2.98 -11.83
CA PHE A 251 7.80 2.40 -13.09
C PHE A 251 6.71 3.27 -13.70
N MET A 252 7.07 4.03 -14.73
CA MET A 252 6.19 5.02 -15.33
C MET A 252 5.21 4.33 -16.27
N VAL A 253 3.91 4.49 -16.02
CA VAL A 253 2.84 4.03 -16.91
C VAL A 253 2.38 5.21 -17.76
N ASP A 254 2.31 5.00 -19.08
CA ASP A 254 1.78 5.96 -20.03
C ASP A 254 0.37 5.57 -20.49
N VAL A 255 -0.20 6.40 -21.37
CA VAL A 255 -1.56 6.19 -21.88
C VAL A 255 -1.67 4.88 -22.66
N ALA A 256 -0.66 4.52 -23.45
CA ALA A 256 -0.66 3.28 -24.25
C ALA A 256 -0.67 2.03 -23.36
N GLY A 257 0.06 2.06 -22.23
CA GLY A 257 0.00 1.01 -21.22
C GLY A 257 -1.40 0.86 -20.63
N ILE A 258 -2.05 1.98 -20.27
CA ILE A 258 -3.44 1.96 -19.77
C ILE A 258 -4.39 1.40 -20.84
N GLU A 259 -4.32 1.89 -22.08
CA GLU A 259 -5.14 1.43 -23.21
C GLU A 259 -5.00 -0.08 -23.43
N SER A 260 -3.77 -0.61 -23.40
CA SER A 260 -3.50 -2.04 -23.56
C SER A 260 -4.15 -2.88 -22.45
N ALA A 261 -3.98 -2.46 -21.18
CA ALA A 261 -4.54 -3.19 -20.04
C ALA A 261 -6.08 -3.10 -19.98
N VAL A 262 -6.65 -1.95 -20.35
CA VAL A 262 -8.11 -1.78 -20.44
C VAL A 262 -8.68 -2.62 -21.56
N ALA A 263 -8.04 -2.66 -22.74
CA ALA A 263 -8.45 -3.55 -23.82
C ALA A 263 -8.45 -5.03 -23.38
N ALA A 264 -7.41 -5.46 -22.66
CA ALA A 264 -7.35 -6.81 -22.08
C ALA A 264 -8.49 -7.05 -21.08
N ALA A 265 -8.79 -6.08 -20.21
CA ALA A 265 -9.88 -6.19 -19.24
C ALA A 265 -11.27 -6.26 -19.90
N LEU A 266 -11.49 -5.47 -20.96
CA LEU A 266 -12.76 -5.45 -21.71
C LEU A 266 -12.97 -6.74 -22.52
N ALA A 267 -11.89 -7.41 -22.94
CA ALA A 267 -11.96 -8.69 -23.63
C ALA A 267 -12.33 -9.88 -22.71
N LEU A 268 -12.25 -9.72 -21.39
CA LEU A 268 -12.63 -10.77 -20.45
C LEU A 268 -14.15 -10.97 -20.40
N ASP A 269 -14.57 -12.22 -20.56
CA ASP A 269 -15.95 -12.64 -20.29
C ASP A 269 -16.25 -12.69 -18.78
N GLY A 270 -17.53 -12.90 -18.44
CA GLY A 270 -17.98 -12.93 -17.05
C GLY A 270 -17.27 -13.99 -16.20
N SER A 271 -17.09 -15.20 -16.75
CA SER A 271 -16.39 -16.31 -16.07
C SER A 271 -14.93 -16.00 -15.80
N SER A 272 -14.23 -15.38 -16.75
CA SER A 272 -12.83 -15.02 -16.63
C SER A 272 -12.63 -13.91 -15.60
N CYS A 273 -13.51 -12.89 -15.61
CA CYS A 273 -13.52 -11.87 -14.56
C CYS A 273 -13.73 -12.48 -13.17
N GLN A 274 -14.69 -13.40 -13.03
CA GLN A 274 -14.99 -14.06 -11.76
C GLN A 274 -13.81 -14.91 -11.28
N ALA A 275 -13.20 -15.71 -12.16
CA ALA A 275 -12.06 -16.55 -11.83
C ALA A 275 -10.86 -15.70 -11.37
N LEU A 276 -10.55 -14.62 -12.09
CA LEU A 276 -9.44 -13.73 -11.76
C LEU A 276 -9.68 -12.98 -10.44
N GLY A 277 -10.89 -12.47 -10.22
CA GLY A 277 -11.29 -11.84 -8.95
C GLY A 277 -11.24 -12.80 -7.76
N GLN A 278 -11.67 -14.06 -7.95
CA GLN A 278 -11.59 -15.09 -6.91
C GLN A 278 -10.14 -15.48 -6.59
N ALA A 279 -9.27 -15.55 -7.60
CA ALA A 279 -7.85 -15.79 -7.41
C ALA A 279 -7.21 -14.64 -6.61
N ALA A 280 -7.51 -13.38 -6.97
CA ALA A 280 -7.07 -12.20 -6.24
C ALA A 280 -7.53 -12.22 -4.77
N ARG A 281 -8.80 -12.53 -4.53
CA ARG A 281 -9.38 -12.67 -3.19
C ARG A 281 -8.68 -13.75 -2.37
N THR A 282 -8.45 -14.91 -2.96
CA THR A 282 -7.78 -16.04 -2.30
C THR A 282 -6.34 -15.69 -1.92
N ALA A 283 -5.62 -15.00 -2.81
CA ALA A 283 -4.28 -14.50 -2.53
C ALA A 283 -4.29 -13.45 -1.39
N PHE A 284 -5.28 -12.55 -1.35
CA PHE A 284 -5.47 -11.60 -0.26
C PHE A 284 -5.69 -12.30 1.10
N VAL A 285 -6.64 -13.23 1.19
CA VAL A 285 -6.97 -13.95 2.44
C VAL A 285 -5.78 -14.75 2.95
N THR A 286 -5.06 -15.43 2.04
CA THR A 286 -3.86 -16.19 2.39
C THR A 286 -2.77 -15.29 2.96
N ARG A 287 -2.53 -14.14 2.32
CA ARG A 287 -1.54 -13.16 2.76
C ARG A 287 -1.91 -12.52 4.10
N ASP A 288 -3.19 -12.19 4.29
CA ASP A 288 -3.72 -11.66 5.55
C ASP A 288 -3.45 -12.64 6.71
N ARG A 289 -3.81 -13.91 6.52
CA ARG A 289 -3.52 -14.98 7.49
C ARG A 289 -2.03 -15.07 7.80
N ASN A 290 -1.20 -15.22 6.77
CA ASN A 290 0.25 -15.39 6.93
C ASN A 290 0.89 -14.20 7.67
N PHE A 291 0.46 -12.97 7.37
CA PHE A 291 0.97 -11.78 8.06
C PHE A 291 0.55 -11.77 9.53
N ARG A 292 -0.74 -12.03 9.82
CA ARG A 292 -1.27 -12.02 11.20
C ARG A 292 -0.63 -13.10 12.07
N GLU A 293 -0.44 -14.29 11.54
CA GLU A 293 0.17 -15.41 12.26
C GLU A 293 1.70 -15.26 12.39
N GLY A 294 2.36 -14.69 11.38
CA GLY A 294 3.81 -14.64 11.29
C GLY A 294 4.47 -13.42 11.95
N LEU A 295 3.77 -12.28 12.07
CA LEU A 295 4.40 -11.01 12.47
C LEU A 295 5.07 -11.08 13.84
N SER A 296 4.36 -11.56 14.87
CA SER A 296 4.89 -11.61 16.24
C SER A 296 6.15 -12.47 16.29
N ALA A 297 6.10 -13.69 15.73
CA ALA A 297 7.26 -14.58 15.68
C ALA A 297 8.45 -13.93 14.94
N ALA A 298 8.21 -13.21 13.84
CA ALA A 298 9.26 -12.53 13.09
C ALA A 298 9.95 -11.40 13.88
N CYS A 299 9.24 -10.73 14.78
CA CYS A 299 9.79 -9.68 15.65
C CYS A 299 10.71 -10.23 16.75
N PHE A 300 10.49 -11.46 17.22
CA PHE A 300 11.21 -12.04 18.37
C PHE A 300 12.21 -13.14 18.01
N ALA A 301 12.13 -13.71 16.80
CA ALA A 301 13.06 -14.74 16.34
C ALA A 301 14.51 -14.25 16.44
N GLN A 302 15.39 -15.08 17.00
CA GLN A 302 16.84 -14.84 17.04
C GLN A 302 17.42 -15.16 15.67
#